data_AF-A0A6P1Q0Z6-F1
#
_entry.id   AF-A0A6P1Q0Z6-F1
#
_cell.length_a   1.000
_cell.length_b   1.000
_cell.length_c   1.000
_cell.angle_alpha   90.00
_cell.angle_beta   90.00
_cell.angle_gamma   90.00
#
_symmetry.space_group_name_H-M   'P 1'
#
loop_
_entity.id
_entity.type
_entity.pdbx_description
1 polymer ?
#
loop_
_entity_poly.entity_id
_entity_poly.type
_entity_poly.pdbx_seq_one_letter_code
_entity_poly.pdbx_strand_id
1 'polypeptide(L)'
;MLTLRYPTPQAFIFTEDQPHNVFTLPLQSEPRISAETQANLRKLNRYIRQRLADPVTVICHPHRVGLSSCVAVTVEGRLRRTVNILINVSGQESWPTDEEYEHPRWYITVTDTADMLYLVLWLNGVVVH
;
A
#
# COMPACT_ATOMS: atom_id res chain seq x y z
N MET A 1 -9.98 12.12 10.88
CA MET A 1 -9.32 11.29 9.86
C MET A 1 -8.14 10.60 10.53
N LEU A 2 -7.97 9.29 10.34
CA LEU A 2 -6.85 8.54 10.93
C LEU A 2 -5.62 8.68 10.02
N THR A 3 -4.46 8.99 10.58
CA THR A 3 -3.22 9.22 9.83
C THR A 3 -2.03 8.54 10.50
N LEU A 4 -0.99 8.22 9.71
CA LEU A 4 0.28 7.70 10.24
C LEU A 4 1.03 8.81 11.00
N ARG A 5 1.58 8.47 12.17
CA ARG A 5 2.55 9.32 12.86
C ARG A 5 3.83 9.49 12.05
N TYR A 6 4.29 8.40 11.44
CA TYR A 6 5.48 8.36 10.57
C TYR A 6 5.03 7.94 9.16
N PRO A 7 4.63 8.87 8.29
CA PRO A 7 4.11 8.53 6.96
C PRO A 7 5.22 8.20 5.94
N THR A 8 6.46 8.60 6.22
CA THR A 8 7.60 8.41 5.31
C THR A 8 8.50 7.30 5.85
N PRO A 9 8.37 6.07 5.34
CA PRO A 9 9.27 4.99 5.73
C PRO A 9 10.70 5.26 5.22
N GLN A 10 11.69 4.90 6.04
CA GLN A 10 13.11 5.05 5.73
C GLN A 10 13.64 3.85 4.97
N ALA A 11 14.45 4.10 3.93
CA ALA A 11 15.14 3.02 3.25
C ALA A 11 16.19 2.40 4.19
N PHE A 12 16.23 1.07 4.25
CA PHE A 12 17.15 0.33 5.09
C PHE A 12 17.73 -0.86 4.33
N ILE A 13 18.99 -1.18 4.60
CA ILE A 13 19.66 -2.36 4.03
C ILE A 13 19.42 -3.52 4.99
N PHE A 14 18.61 -4.48 4.57
CA PHE A 14 18.34 -5.69 5.34
C PHE A 14 19.46 -6.70 5.13
N THR A 15 19.88 -7.35 6.21
CA THR A 15 20.73 -8.54 6.17
C THR A 15 19.87 -9.79 5.98
N GLU A 16 20.42 -10.86 5.40
CA GLU A 16 19.69 -12.10 5.07
C GLU A 16 18.90 -12.72 6.25
N ASP A 17 19.34 -12.46 7.50
CA ASP A 17 18.69 -13.01 8.71
C ASP A 17 17.45 -12.23 9.19
N GLN A 18 17.06 -11.13 8.55
CA GLN A 18 15.92 -10.34 9.00
C GLN A 18 14.60 -10.79 8.34
N PRO A 19 13.48 -10.80 9.09
CA PRO A 19 12.19 -11.15 8.52
C PRO A 19 11.84 -10.16 7.39
N HIS A 20 11.51 -10.70 6.23
CA HIS A 20 11.13 -9.95 5.03
C HIS A 20 9.68 -9.43 5.14
N ASN A 21 9.44 -8.45 6.00
CA ASN A 21 8.16 -7.72 6.04
C ASN A 21 8.17 -6.58 5.02
N VAL A 22 6.99 -6.17 4.55
CA VAL A 22 6.84 -4.98 3.70
C VAL A 22 7.29 -3.75 4.48
N PHE A 23 6.85 -3.63 5.73
CA PHE A 23 7.30 -2.60 6.65
C PHE A 23 7.90 -3.23 7.90
N THR A 24 9.15 -2.87 8.18
CA THR A 24 9.71 -3.09 9.51
C THR A 24 9.22 -1.98 10.43
N LEU A 25 8.38 -2.34 11.39
CA LEU A 25 7.68 -1.41 12.29
C LEU A 25 8.26 -1.47 13.72
N PRO A 26 9.36 -0.77 14.02
CA PRO A 26 9.91 -0.67 15.36
C PRO A 26 8.96 0.10 16.30
N LEU A 27 8.97 -0.26 17.59
CA LEU A 27 7.97 0.20 18.58
C LEU A 27 7.78 1.73 18.66
N GLN A 28 8.82 2.54 18.41
CA GLN A 28 8.76 4.00 18.59
C GLN A 28 9.55 4.81 17.57
N SER A 29 10.08 4.20 16.51
CA SER A 29 10.85 4.92 15.48
C SER A 29 10.17 4.84 14.12
N GLU A 30 10.77 5.50 13.13
CA GLU A 30 10.29 5.48 11.77
C GLU A 30 10.27 4.03 11.23
N PRO A 31 9.21 3.68 10.48
CA PRO A 31 9.15 2.46 9.69
C PRO A 31 10.34 2.35 8.76
N ARG A 32 10.86 1.14 8.58
CA ARG A 32 11.94 0.83 7.65
C ARG A 32 11.43 -0.06 6.54
N ILE A 33 11.93 0.17 5.33
CA ILE A 33 11.54 -0.58 4.12
C ILE A 33 12.76 -0.89 3.28
N SER A 34 12.68 -1.96 2.48
CA SER A 34 13.73 -2.32 1.54
C SER A 34 13.81 -1.30 0.39
N ALA A 35 14.92 -1.31 -0.36
CA ALA A 35 15.03 -0.50 -1.57
C ALA A 35 13.98 -0.90 -2.62
N GLU A 36 13.65 -2.18 -2.71
CA GLU A 36 12.63 -2.71 -3.62
C GLU A 36 11.23 -2.23 -3.22
N THR A 37 10.85 -2.39 -1.97
CA THR A 37 9.58 -1.88 -1.43
C THR A 37 9.45 -0.37 -1.62
N GLN A 38 10.54 0.38 -1.43
CA GLN A 38 10.54 1.82 -1.68
C GLN A 38 10.28 2.16 -3.16
N ALA A 39 10.89 1.42 -4.08
CA ALA A 39 10.65 1.58 -5.52
C ALA A 39 9.19 1.24 -5.86
N ASN A 40 8.64 0.18 -5.28
CA ASN A 40 7.25 -0.24 -5.49
C ASN A 40 6.24 0.78 -4.96
N LEU A 41 6.45 1.36 -3.77
CA LEU A 41 5.61 2.43 -3.24
C LEU A 41 5.62 3.67 -4.14
N ARG A 42 6.80 4.09 -4.60
CA ARG A 42 6.92 5.22 -5.54
C ARG A 42 6.19 4.93 -6.85
N LYS A 43 6.35 3.71 -7.39
CA LYS A 43 5.68 3.24 -8.60
C LYS A 43 4.16 3.25 -8.44
N LEU A 44 3.65 2.72 -7.32
CA LEU A 44 2.23 2.70 -6.99
C LEU A 44 1.64 4.12 -6.94
N ASN A 45 2.23 5.02 -6.16
CA ASN A 45 1.76 6.41 -6.06
C ASN A 45 1.74 7.10 -7.43
N ARG A 46 2.79 6.93 -8.23
CA ARG A 46 2.87 7.48 -9.59
C ARG A 46 1.70 6.98 -10.45
N TYR A 47 1.42 5.68 -10.47
CA TYR A 47 0.32 5.13 -11.27
C TYR A 47 -1.07 5.55 -10.78
N ILE A 48 -1.24 5.77 -9.47
CA ILE A 48 -2.50 6.35 -8.93
C ILE A 48 -2.69 7.76 -9.49
N ARG A 49 -1.67 8.62 -9.35
CA ARG A 49 -1.71 10.03 -9.79
C ARG A 49 -1.80 10.19 -11.31
N GLN A 50 -1.28 9.25 -12.09
CA GLN A 50 -1.45 9.26 -13.55
C GLN A 50 -2.89 8.99 -13.97
N ARG A 51 -3.62 8.18 -13.20
CA ARG A 51 -5.01 7.80 -13.51
C ARG A 51 -6.03 8.80 -12.98
N LEU A 52 -5.76 9.36 -11.81
CA LEU A 52 -6.70 10.15 -11.04
C LEU A 52 -6.21 11.59 -10.94
N ALA A 53 -7.14 12.53 -11.15
CA ALA A 53 -6.90 13.95 -10.89
C ALA A 53 -7.60 14.36 -9.59
N ASP A 54 -6.97 15.28 -8.86
CA ASP A 54 -7.48 15.80 -7.57
C ASP A 54 -8.81 16.55 -7.71
N PRO A 55 -9.68 16.56 -6.67
CA PRO A 55 -9.52 15.87 -5.40
C PRO A 55 -9.88 14.38 -5.50
N VAL A 56 -9.33 13.62 -4.58
CA VAL A 56 -9.49 12.17 -4.51
C VAL A 56 -9.98 11.77 -3.11
N THR A 57 -10.83 10.75 -3.07
CA THR A 57 -11.35 10.14 -1.84
C THR A 57 -10.84 8.71 -1.75
N VAL A 58 -10.46 8.27 -0.55
CA VAL A 58 -10.05 6.89 -0.30
C VAL A 58 -11.12 6.20 0.55
N ILE A 59 -11.64 5.09 0.04
CA ILE A 59 -12.68 4.27 0.68
C ILE A 59 -12.09 2.89 0.91
N CYS A 60 -12.15 2.39 2.14
CA CYS A 60 -11.67 1.04 2.48
C CYS A 60 -12.82 0.12 2.90
N HIS A 61 -12.82 -1.11 2.39
CA HIS A 61 -13.74 -2.17 2.74
C HIS A 61 -12.97 -3.41 3.23
N PRO A 62 -12.74 -3.53 4.54
CA PRO A 62 -12.15 -4.72 5.15
C PRO A 62 -13.07 -5.93 4.93
N HIS A 63 -12.51 -7.04 4.50
CA HIS A 63 -13.25 -8.29 4.30
C HIS A 63 -12.33 -9.50 4.48
N ARG A 64 -12.90 -10.70 4.43
CA ARG A 64 -12.15 -11.96 4.50
C ARG A 64 -12.35 -12.74 3.20
N VAL A 65 -11.29 -13.37 2.72
CA VAL A 65 -11.34 -14.36 1.64
C VAL A 65 -10.78 -15.65 2.21
N GLY A 66 -11.65 -16.61 2.50
CA GLY A 66 -11.27 -17.78 3.30
C GLY A 66 -10.77 -17.38 4.68
N LEU A 67 -9.54 -17.77 5.02
CA LEU A 67 -8.87 -17.42 6.28
C LEU A 67 -8.02 -16.15 6.20
N SER A 68 -7.85 -15.59 5.00
CA SER A 68 -7.00 -14.41 4.80
C SER A 68 -7.72 -13.12 5.17
N SER A 69 -6.98 -12.22 5.82
CA SER A 69 -7.44 -10.84 6.04
C SER A 69 -7.17 -10.01 4.79
N CYS A 70 -8.21 -9.34 4.30
CA CYS A 70 -8.14 -8.54 3.08
C CYS A 70 -8.76 -7.15 3.31
N VAL A 71 -8.36 -6.20 2.49
CA VAL A 71 -9.02 -4.91 2.37
C VAL A 71 -9.07 -4.48 0.92
N ALA A 72 -10.26 -4.17 0.43
CA ALA A 72 -10.43 -3.47 -0.84
C ALA A 72 -10.33 -1.97 -0.57
N VAL A 73 -9.45 -1.28 -1.29
CA VAL A 73 -9.27 0.16 -1.24
C VAL A 73 -9.67 0.73 -2.58
N THR A 74 -10.71 1.56 -2.60
CA THR A 74 -11.10 2.33 -3.77
C THR A 74 -10.60 3.75 -3.59
N VAL A 75 -9.77 4.19 -4.52
CA VAL A 75 -9.37 5.58 -4.67
C VAL A 75 -10.22 6.17 -5.78
N GLU A 76 -11.10 7.10 -5.44
CA GLU A 76 -12.01 7.76 -6.38
C GLU A 76 -11.55 9.20 -6.64
N GLY A 77 -11.32 9.55 -7.90
CA GLY A 77 -11.02 10.92 -8.34
C GLY A 77 -12.20 11.57 -9.04
N ARG A 78 -11.93 12.70 -9.73
CA ARG A 78 -12.95 13.38 -10.54
C ARG A 78 -13.55 12.48 -11.62
N LEU A 79 -14.76 12.84 -12.06
CA LEU A 79 -15.48 12.17 -13.15
C LEU A 79 -15.67 10.66 -12.94
N ARG A 80 -15.79 10.21 -11.68
CA ARG A 80 -15.95 8.80 -11.28
C ARG A 80 -14.81 7.89 -11.76
N ARG A 81 -13.63 8.44 -12.05
CA ARG A 81 -12.45 7.62 -12.30
C ARG A 81 -12.01 6.99 -10.99
N THR A 82 -11.71 5.69 -11.02
CA THR A 82 -11.33 4.95 -9.83
C THR A 82 -10.09 4.10 -10.07
N VAL A 83 -9.34 3.89 -9.00
CA VAL A 83 -8.34 2.83 -8.87
C VAL A 83 -8.80 1.94 -7.73
N ASN A 84 -8.86 0.63 -7.99
CA ASN A 84 -9.26 -0.36 -7.00
C ASN A 84 -8.05 -1.22 -6.64
N ILE A 85 -7.67 -1.23 -5.37
CA ILE A 85 -6.52 -1.96 -4.86
C ILE A 85 -7.03 -3.01 -3.89
N LEU A 86 -6.79 -4.28 -4.15
CA LEU A 86 -7.02 -5.34 -3.18
C LEU A 86 -5.71 -5.64 -2.46
N ILE A 87 -5.69 -5.44 -1.15
CA ILE A 87 -4.56 -5.79 -0.29
C ILE A 87 -4.93 -7.07 0.47
N ASN A 88 -4.11 -8.10 0.37
CA ASN A 88 -4.32 -9.41 0.99
C ASN A 88 -3.13 -9.78 1.90
N VAL A 89 -3.43 -10.26 3.11
CA VAL A 89 -2.40 -10.81 4.01
C VAL A 89 -2.14 -12.27 3.65
N SER A 90 -0.93 -12.56 3.16
CA SER A 90 -0.52 -13.90 2.73
C SER A 90 0.79 -14.39 3.35
N GLY A 91 1.46 -13.57 4.16
CA GLY A 91 2.80 -13.88 4.68
C GLY A 91 3.93 -13.53 3.71
N GLN A 92 3.63 -13.04 2.50
CA GLN A 92 4.63 -12.67 1.48
C GLN A 92 4.26 -11.35 0.80
N GLU A 93 5.29 -10.61 0.37
CA GLU A 93 5.15 -9.36 -0.39
C GLU A 93 4.98 -9.65 -1.89
N SER A 94 4.01 -8.99 -2.53
CA SER A 94 3.92 -8.91 -3.99
C SER A 94 3.28 -7.60 -4.42
N TRP A 95 3.67 -7.12 -5.59
CA TRP A 95 3.21 -5.86 -6.16
C TRP A 95 2.74 -6.03 -7.60
N PRO A 96 1.89 -5.13 -8.11
CA PRO A 96 1.47 -5.17 -9.50
C PRO A 96 2.66 -5.03 -10.45
N THR A 97 2.64 -5.84 -11.49
CA THR A 97 3.52 -5.75 -12.65
C THR A 97 3.19 -4.52 -13.50
N ASP A 98 4.08 -4.15 -14.43
CA ASP A 98 3.83 -3.03 -15.35
C ASP A 98 2.57 -3.23 -16.21
N GLU A 99 2.30 -4.47 -16.62
CA GLU A 99 1.10 -4.85 -17.38
C GLU A 99 -0.18 -4.73 -16.52
N GLU A 100 -0.16 -5.20 -15.27
CA GLU A 100 -1.30 -5.02 -14.36
C GLU A 100 -1.58 -3.55 -14.05
N TYR A 101 -0.52 -2.72 -14.02
CA TYR A 101 -0.63 -1.27 -13.94
C TYR A 101 -1.17 -0.62 -15.22
N GLU A 102 -1.62 -1.34 -16.24
CA GLU A 102 -2.43 -0.80 -17.35
C GLU A 102 -3.93 -0.82 -17.01
N HIS A 103 -4.35 -1.68 -16.08
CA HIS A 103 -5.73 -1.82 -15.64
C HIS A 103 -6.06 -0.94 -14.41
N PRO A 104 -7.35 -0.67 -14.12
CA PRO A 104 -7.77 0.10 -12.94
C PRO A 104 -7.89 -0.75 -11.66
N ARG A 105 -7.54 -2.04 -11.70
CA ARG A 105 -7.62 -2.95 -10.56
C ARG A 105 -6.26 -3.60 -10.32
N TRP A 106 -5.76 -3.47 -9.09
CA TRP A 106 -4.45 -3.95 -8.69
C TRP A 106 -4.53 -4.84 -7.47
N TYR A 107 -3.59 -5.76 -7.36
CA TYR A 107 -3.49 -6.72 -6.27
C TYR A 107 -2.14 -6.55 -5.60
N ILE A 108 -2.15 -6.47 -4.28
CA ILE A 108 -0.95 -6.39 -3.45
C ILE A 108 -1.08 -7.46 -2.37
N THR A 109 -0.03 -8.22 -2.14
CA THR A 109 0.06 -9.05 -0.94
C THR A 109 1.06 -8.47 0.03
N VAL A 110 0.74 -8.61 1.32
CA VAL A 110 1.59 -8.15 2.43
C VAL A 110 1.80 -9.29 3.42
N THR A 111 2.81 -9.17 4.28
CA THR A 111 3.17 -10.26 5.18
C THR A 111 2.18 -10.40 6.33
N ASP A 112 1.76 -9.30 6.94
CA ASP A 112 0.85 -9.31 8.07
C ASP A 112 -0.18 -8.16 8.07
N THR A 113 -1.00 -8.13 9.12
CA THR A 113 -2.06 -7.11 9.27
C THR A 113 -1.51 -5.73 9.62
N ALA A 114 -0.34 -5.64 10.24
CA ALA A 114 0.31 -4.36 10.52
C ALA A 114 0.80 -3.71 9.22
N ASP A 115 1.38 -4.50 8.32
CA ASP A 115 1.75 -4.05 6.98
C ASP A 115 0.52 -3.59 6.19
N MET A 116 -0.57 -4.36 6.24
CA MET A 116 -1.84 -3.99 5.59
C MET A 116 -2.35 -2.65 6.11
N LEU A 117 -2.41 -2.47 7.44
CA LEU A 117 -2.91 -1.24 8.06
C LEU A 117 -2.02 -0.05 7.71
N TYR A 118 -0.69 -0.24 7.76
CA TYR A 118 0.26 0.80 7.40
C TYR A 118 0.08 1.22 5.93
N LEU A 119 -0.03 0.26 5.00
CA LEU A 119 -0.21 0.55 3.58
C LEU A 119 -1.52 1.29 3.29
N VAL A 120 -2.64 0.91 3.92
CA VAL A 120 -3.93 1.61 3.79
C VAL A 120 -3.83 3.07 4.25
N LEU A 121 -3.20 3.30 5.40
CA LEU A 121 -3.04 4.66 5.93
C LEU A 121 -2.04 5.49 5.12
N TRP A 122 -0.99 4.85 4.59
CA TRP A 122 -0.05 5.47 3.68
C TRP A 122 -0.74 5.89 2.38
N LEU A 123 -1.56 5.02 1.77
CA LEU A 123 -2.37 5.33 0.59
C LEU A 123 -3.27 6.55 0.83
N ASN A 124 -3.95 6.59 1.98
CA ASN A 124 -4.76 7.75 2.35
C ASN A 124 -3.92 9.03 2.43
N GLY A 125 -2.73 8.97 3.05
CA GLY A 125 -1.84 10.12 3.22
C GLY A 125 -1.20 10.63 1.93
N VAL A 126 -0.85 9.76 0.99
CA VAL A 126 -0.17 10.16 -0.26
C VAL A 126 -1.12 10.49 -1.40
N VAL A 127 -2.40 10.19 -1.25
CA VAL A 127 -3.39 10.42 -2.31
C VAL A 127 -4.27 11.63 -1.98
N VAL A 128 -4.68 11.81 -0.72
CA VAL A 128 -5.51 12.96 -0.31
C VAL A 128 -4.73 14.29 -0.25
N HIS A 129 -3.40 14.24 -0.27
CA HIS A 129 -2.49 15.40 -0.22
C HIS A 129 -1.58 15.45 -1.45
#